data_AF-A0A2E0AHP8-F1
#
_entry.id   AF-A0A2E0AHP8-F1
#
_cell.length_a   1.000
_cell.length_b   1.000
_cell.length_c   1.000
_cell.angle_alpha   90.00
_cell.angle_beta   90.00
_cell.angle_gamma   90.00
#
_symmetry.space_group_name_H-M   'P 1'
#
loop_
_entity.id
_entity.type
_entity.pdbx_description
1 polymer ?
#
loop_
_entity_poly.entity_id
_entity_poly.type
_entity_poly.pdbx_seq_one_letter_code
_entity_poly.pdbx_strand_id
1 'polypeptide(L)'
;SFYVPAFRLKQDIIPGSVISYSLTPTREGRFRLRDAMFSGAYFSNNQTDVIVESPESFSSWLKTTAKKPLQPGLSPGSELYAKRLATGDKGWATVPPAPAPMVNDPGDASIPHDA
;
A
#
# COMPACT_ATOMS: atom_id res chain seq x y z
N SER A 1 4.93 -5.45 -8.18
CA SER A 1 3.67 -5.96 -8.76
C SER A 1 2.51 -5.73 -7.80
N PHE A 2 1.30 -5.56 -8.31
CA PHE A 2 0.05 -5.56 -7.54
C PHE A 2 -0.41 -7.02 -7.37
N TYR A 3 -0.34 -7.57 -6.16
CA TYR A 3 -0.75 -8.95 -5.90
C TYR A 3 -1.62 -9.08 -4.65
N VAL A 4 -2.84 -9.60 -4.83
CA VAL A 4 -3.79 -9.90 -3.75
C VAL A 4 -4.05 -11.41 -3.77
N PRO A 5 -3.41 -12.22 -2.89
CA PRO A 5 -3.51 -13.67 -2.92
C PRO A 5 -4.95 -14.18 -2.80
N ALA A 6 -5.75 -13.57 -1.92
CA ALA A 6 -7.16 -13.93 -1.70
C ALA A 6 -8.01 -13.78 -2.97
N PHE A 7 -7.63 -12.85 -3.86
CA PHE A 7 -8.34 -12.62 -5.13
C PHE A 7 -7.76 -13.44 -6.29
N ARG A 8 -6.67 -14.20 -6.03
CA ARG A 8 -5.88 -14.91 -7.05
C ARG A 8 -5.45 -13.98 -8.20
N LEU A 9 -5.22 -12.71 -7.87
CA LEU A 9 -4.95 -11.64 -8.83
C LEU A 9 -3.53 -11.13 -8.64
N LYS A 10 -2.68 -11.31 -9.67
CA LYS A 10 -1.36 -10.68 -9.78
C LYS A 10 -1.29 -9.89 -11.09
N GLN A 11 -0.92 -8.62 -11.00
CA GLN A 11 -0.65 -7.74 -12.13
C GLN A 11 0.71 -7.06 -11.92
N ASP A 12 1.62 -7.21 -12.88
CA ASP A 12 2.90 -6.50 -12.84
C ASP A 12 2.69 -5.02 -13.19
N ILE A 13 3.47 -4.16 -12.54
CA ILE A 13 3.45 -2.70 -12.74
C ILE A 13 4.67 -2.39 -13.60
N ILE A 14 4.45 -1.97 -14.84
CA ILE A 14 5.51 -1.68 -15.81
C ILE A 14 5.62 -0.17 -16.00
N PRO A 15 6.78 0.45 -15.70
CA PRO A 15 6.97 1.87 -15.91
C PRO A 15 6.67 2.30 -17.35
N GLY A 16 5.91 3.38 -17.52
CA GLY A 16 5.49 3.90 -18.83
C GLY A 16 4.30 3.19 -19.47
N SER A 17 3.71 2.18 -18.82
CA SER A 17 2.54 1.48 -19.32
C SER A 17 1.33 1.67 -18.39
N VAL A 18 0.15 1.83 -18.96
CA VAL A 18 -1.13 1.80 -18.23
C VAL A 18 -1.79 0.45 -18.48
N ILE A 19 -1.98 -0.33 -17.42
CA ILE A 19 -2.59 -1.66 -17.49
C ILE A 19 -3.87 -1.65 -16.66
N SER A 20 -5.01 -1.72 -17.33
CA SER A 20 -6.33 -1.72 -16.69
C SER A 20 -6.77 -3.14 -16.35
N TYR A 21 -7.34 -3.32 -15.17
CA TYR A 21 -8.01 -4.55 -14.77
C TYR A 21 -9.28 -4.21 -13.97
N SER A 22 -10.22 -5.14 -13.94
CA SER A 22 -11.45 -5.02 -13.14
C SER A 22 -11.65 -6.31 -12.36
N LEU A 23 -12.09 -6.19 -11.12
CA LEU A 23 -12.49 -7.30 -10.28
C LEU A 23 -13.74 -6.90 -9.50
N THR A 24 -14.62 -7.87 -9.25
CA THR A 24 -15.76 -7.70 -8.36
C THR A 24 -15.53 -8.58 -7.14
N PRO A 25 -15.24 -8.02 -5.97
CA PRO A 25 -15.02 -8.82 -4.77
C PRO A 25 -16.35 -9.48 -4.37
N THR A 26 -16.28 -10.74 -3.95
CA THR A 26 -17.47 -11.54 -3.58
C THR A 26 -17.65 -11.70 -2.07
N ARG A 27 -16.70 -11.19 -1.27
CA ARG A 27 -16.68 -11.32 0.18
C ARG A 27 -16.12 -10.07 0.82
N GLU A 28 -16.84 -9.53 1.80
CA GLU A 28 -16.38 -8.44 2.67
C GLU A 28 -15.23 -8.90 3.56
N GLY A 29 -14.36 -7.97 3.94
CA GLY A 29 -13.20 -8.20 4.79
C GLY A 29 -11.96 -7.44 4.34
N ARG A 30 -10.88 -7.64 5.09
CA ARG A 30 -9.56 -7.05 4.85
C ARG A 30 -8.60 -8.09 4.29
N PHE A 31 -8.03 -7.81 3.13
CA PHE A 31 -7.21 -8.75 2.37
C PHE A 31 -5.81 -8.20 2.14
N ARG A 32 -4.78 -9.03 2.34
CA ARG A 32 -3.39 -8.59 2.13
C ARG A 32 -3.12 -8.29 0.65
N LEU A 33 -2.58 -7.10 0.39
CA LEU A 33 -1.91 -6.73 -0.85
C LEU A 33 -0.39 -6.72 -0.61
N ARG A 34 0.37 -7.39 -1.46
CA ARG A 34 1.83 -7.42 -1.36
C ARG A 34 2.50 -7.33 -2.72
N ASP A 35 3.76 -6.92 -2.71
CA ASP A 35 4.62 -7.08 -3.86
C ASP A 35 4.99 -8.56 -4.08
N ALA A 36 5.10 -8.97 -5.34
CA ALA A 36 5.43 -10.33 -5.78
C ALA A 36 6.47 -10.33 -6.92
N MET A 37 7.15 -9.21 -7.15
CA MET A 37 8.29 -9.07 -8.04
C MET A 37 9.40 -8.30 -7.32
N PHE A 38 10.58 -8.92 -7.19
CA PHE A 38 11.71 -8.31 -6.47
C PHE A 38 12.05 -6.92 -7.03
N SER A 39 11.89 -5.91 -6.17
CA SER A 39 12.06 -4.48 -6.52
C SER A 39 13.13 -3.78 -5.68
N GLY A 40 13.88 -4.53 -4.86
CA GLY A 40 14.98 -4.01 -4.03
C GLY A 40 14.88 -4.42 -2.56
N ALA A 41 15.69 -3.78 -1.70
CA ALA A 41 15.87 -4.17 -0.31
C ALA A 41 14.59 -4.10 0.55
N TYR A 42 13.64 -3.24 0.20
CA TYR A 42 12.38 -3.07 0.93
C TYR A 42 11.22 -3.88 0.35
N PHE A 43 11.49 -4.70 -0.67
CA PHE A 43 10.48 -5.51 -1.37
C PHE A 43 9.60 -6.32 -0.41
N SER A 44 10.18 -6.98 0.59
CA SER A 44 9.45 -7.79 1.58
C SER A 44 8.47 -6.98 2.44
N ASN A 45 8.73 -5.69 2.62
CA ASN A 45 7.92 -4.79 3.43
C ASN A 45 6.92 -3.98 2.58
N ASN A 46 6.97 -4.12 1.25
CA ASN A 46 6.04 -3.45 0.35
C ASN A 46 4.70 -4.18 0.35
N GLN A 47 3.92 -3.91 1.40
CA GLN A 47 2.64 -4.55 1.70
C GLN A 47 1.65 -3.50 2.21
N THR A 48 0.38 -3.70 1.88
CA THR A 48 -0.76 -2.94 2.39
C THR A 48 -2.00 -3.85 2.38
N ASP A 49 -3.19 -3.32 2.60
CA ASP A 49 -4.43 -4.10 2.60
C ASP A 49 -5.47 -3.52 1.64
N VAL A 50 -6.28 -4.41 1.08
CA VAL A 50 -7.52 -4.08 0.37
C VAL A 50 -8.68 -4.35 1.30
N ILE A 51 -9.49 -3.32 1.56
CA ILE A 51 -10.67 -3.42 2.42
C ILE A 51 -11.91 -3.49 1.53
N VAL A 52 -12.65 -4.59 1.63
CA VAL A 52 -13.93 -4.80 0.96
C VAL A 52 -15.03 -4.60 1.98
N GLU A 53 -15.85 -3.58 1.75
CA GLU A 53 -16.97 -3.18 2.60
C GLU A 53 -18.28 -3.23 1.81
N SER A 54 -19.40 -3.19 2.53
CA SER A 54 -20.70 -2.97 1.92
C SER A 54 -20.75 -1.62 1.18
N PRO A 55 -21.59 -1.47 0.14
CA PRO A 55 -21.76 -0.21 -0.58
C PRO A 55 -22.12 0.97 0.35
N GLU A 56 -22.91 0.71 1.40
CA GLU A 56 -23.34 1.70 2.38
C GLU A 56 -22.18 2.16 3.26
N SER A 57 -21.39 1.21 3.79
CA SER A 57 -20.20 1.49 4.60
C SER A 57 -19.17 2.30 3.81
N PHE A 58 -18.88 1.89 2.57
CA PHE A 58 -17.95 2.60 1.70
C PHE A 58 -18.43 4.02 1.38
N SER A 59 -19.72 4.19 1.07
CA SER A 59 -20.31 5.51 0.80
C SER A 59 -20.27 6.43 2.02
N SER A 60 -20.48 5.89 3.22
CA SER A 60 -20.36 6.61 4.48
C SER A 60 -18.90 7.03 4.75
N TRP A 61 -17.95 6.11 4.52
CA TRP A 61 -16.53 6.39 4.64
C TRP A 61 -16.09 7.52 3.69
N LEU A 62 -16.48 7.49 2.42
CA LEU A 62 -16.16 8.55 1.45
C LEU A 62 -16.64 9.94 1.94
N LYS A 63 -17.89 10.04 2.42
CA LYS A 63 -18.46 11.30 2.91
C LYS A 63 -17.77 11.82 4.16
N THR A 64 -17.35 10.92 5.05
CA THR A 64 -16.66 11.26 6.29
C THR A 64 -15.22 11.67 6.01
N THR A 65 -14.52 10.87 5.21
CA THR A 65 -13.10 11.07 4.87
C THR A 65 -12.88 12.34 4.06
N ALA A 66 -13.77 12.68 3.12
CA ALA A 66 -13.64 13.92 2.34
C ALA A 66 -13.66 15.20 3.19
N LYS A 67 -14.17 15.15 4.43
CA LYS A 67 -14.22 16.29 5.37
C LYS A 67 -13.00 16.37 6.29
N LYS A 68 -12.18 15.32 6.37
CA LYS A 68 -10.98 15.28 7.21
C LYS A 68 -9.89 16.16 6.58
N PRO A 69 -9.03 16.83 7.38
CA PRO A 69 -7.88 17.54 6.83
C PRO A 69 -6.90 16.57 6.15
N LEU A 70 -6.15 17.07 5.17
CA LEU A 70 -5.07 16.32 4.54
C LEU A 70 -3.93 16.09 5.55
N GLN A 71 -3.44 14.86 5.61
CA GLN A 71 -2.31 14.45 6.42
C GLN A 71 -1.40 13.52 5.60
N PRO A 72 -0.12 13.36 5.97
CA PRO A 72 0.77 12.41 5.32
C PRO A 72 0.21 10.98 5.42
N GLY A 73 0.20 10.27 4.30
CA GLY A 73 -0.16 8.85 4.24
C GLY A 73 0.91 7.96 4.88
N LEU A 74 0.58 6.67 5.06
CA LEU A 74 1.52 5.67 5.55
C LEU A 74 2.72 5.54 4.58
N SER A 75 3.93 5.67 5.11
CA SER A 75 5.17 5.53 4.31
C SER A 75 6.22 4.70 5.07
N PRO A 76 6.04 3.36 5.17
CA PRO A 76 7.01 2.48 5.81
C PRO A 76 8.41 2.56 5.18
N GLY A 77 8.48 2.89 3.87
CA GLY A 77 9.74 3.08 3.16
C GLY A 77 10.59 4.22 3.73
N SER A 78 9.97 5.28 4.26
CA SER A 78 10.68 6.43 4.86
C SER A 78 11.38 6.04 6.16
N GLU A 79 10.70 5.28 7.03
CA GLU A 79 11.28 4.78 8.27
C GLU A 79 12.41 3.79 8.01
N LEU A 80 12.22 2.88 7.05
CA LEU A 80 13.24 1.91 6.65
C LEU A 80 14.46 2.60 6.05
N TYR A 81 14.27 3.63 5.22
CA TYR A 81 15.34 4.46 4.68
C TYR A 81 16.12 5.19 5.79
N ALA A 82 15.43 5.82 6.74
CA ALA A 82 16.08 6.48 7.88
C ALA A 82 16.90 5.49 8.72
N LYS A 83 16.35 4.30 8.99
CA LYS A 83 17.06 3.22 9.68
C LYS A 83 18.29 2.77 8.90
N ARG A 84 18.19 2.65 7.57
CA ARG A 84 19.32 2.29 6.71
C ARG A 84 20.42 3.34 6.79
N LEU A 85 20.10 4.64 6.72
CA LEU A 85 21.08 5.72 6.87
C LEU A 85 21.76 5.70 8.23
N ALA A 86 21.02 5.43 9.31
CA ALA A 86 21.56 5.35 10.67
C ALA A 86 22.59 4.22 10.86
N THR A 87 22.56 3.17 10.03
CA THR A 87 23.52 2.04 10.08
C THR A 87 24.86 2.31 9.36
N GLY A 88 25.05 3.54 8.87
CA GLY A 88 26.27 3.99 8.19
C GLY A 88 26.35 3.54 6.73
N ASP A 89 27.34 4.08 6.02
CA ASP A 89 27.61 3.70 4.64
C ASP A 89 28.11 2.24 4.56
N LYS A 90 27.57 1.49 3.60
CA LYS A 90 27.98 0.10 3.32
C LYS A 90 28.58 -0.05 1.91
N GLY A 91 28.90 1.07 1.24
CA GLY A 91 29.48 1.10 -0.10
C GLY A 91 28.47 0.96 -1.24
N TRP A 92 27.17 0.92 -0.95
CA TRP A 92 26.09 0.82 -1.94
C TRP A 92 25.21 2.07 -1.90
N ALA A 93 24.94 2.65 -3.07
CA ALA A 93 24.02 3.77 -3.20
C ALA A 93 22.63 3.40 -2.65
N THR A 94 22.08 4.26 -1.79
CA THR A 94 20.72 4.09 -1.25
C THR A 94 19.82 5.15 -1.87
N VAL A 95 18.74 4.71 -2.52
CA VAL A 95 17.79 5.61 -3.17
C VAL A 95 16.80 6.15 -2.11
N PRO A 96 16.63 7.49 -1.99
CA PRO A 96 15.64 8.06 -1.08
C PRO A 96 14.22 7.73 -1.56
N PRO A 97 13.30 7.37 -0.64
CA PRO A 97 11.90 7.16 -0.99
C PRO A 97 11.23 8.48 -1.38
N ALA A 98 10.20 8.39 -2.22
CA ALA A 98 9.35 9.54 -2.49
C ALA A 98 8.63 10.01 -1.21
N PRO A 99 8.33 11.31 -1.08
CA PRO A 99 7.52 11.81 0.03
C PRO A 99 6.18 11.09 0.13
N ALA A 100 5.68 10.94 1.36
CA ALA A 100 4.35 10.38 1.58
C ALA A 100 3.29 11.23 0.87
N PRO A 101 2.34 10.61 0.15
CA PRO A 101 1.22 11.35 -0.44
C PRO A 101 0.35 11.96 0.67
N MET A 102 -0.23 13.12 0.41
CA MET A 102 -1.20 13.72 1.33
C MET A 102 -2.58 13.10 1.09
N VAL A 103 -3.17 12.54 2.16
CA VAL A 103 -4.44 11.81 2.11
C VAL A 103 -5.35 12.27 3.26
N ASN A 104 -6.66 12.16 3.08
CA ASN A 104 -7.62 12.48 4.14
C ASN A 104 -7.78 11.34 5.16
N ASP A 105 -7.46 10.11 4.76
CA ASP A 105 -7.45 8.93 5.62
C ASP A 105 -6.21 8.08 5.30
N PRO A 106 -5.19 8.06 6.18
CA PRO A 106 -3.99 7.26 5.99
C PRO A 106 -4.25 5.76 6.21
N GLY A 107 -5.37 5.39 6.83
CA GLY A 107 -5.61 4.03 7.32
C GLY A 107 -4.80 3.71 8.57
N ASP A 108 -4.84 2.43 8.98
CA ASP A 108 -4.15 1.92 10.16
C ASP A 108 -3.49 0.58 9.82
N ALA A 109 -2.15 0.57 9.85
CA ALA A 109 -1.32 -0.59 9.55
C ALA A 109 -1.24 -1.61 10.70
N SER A 110 -1.74 -1.28 11.89
CA SER A 110 -1.73 -2.18 13.05
C SER A 110 -2.86 -3.20 13.03
N ILE A 111 -3.93 -2.93 12.27
CA ILE A 111 -5.09 -3.80 12.15
C ILE A 111 -4.71 -5.01 11.26
N PRO A 112 -4.93 -6.25 11.72
CA PRO A 112 -4.63 -7.44 10.93
C PRO A 112 -5.57 -7.59 9.74
N HIS A 113 -5.12 -8.33 8.72
CA HIS A 113 -5.96 -8.78 7.60
C HIS A 113 -6.62 -10.11 7.94
N ASP A 114 -7.78 -10.38 7.35
CA ASP A 114 -8.60 -11.56 7.60
C ASP A 114 -8.09 -12.82 6.87
N ALA A 115 -7.32 -12.64 5.78
CA ALA A 115 -6.78 -13.73 4.95
C ALA A 115 -5.54 -13.31 4.15
#